data_AF-A0A7S0LJJ3-F1
#
_entry.id   AF-A0A7S0LJJ3-F1
#
_cell.length_a   1.000
_cell.length_b   1.000
_cell.length_c   1.000
_cell.angle_alpha   90.00
_cell.angle_beta   90.00
_cell.angle_gamma   90.00
#
_symmetry.space_group_name_H-M   'P 1'
#
loop_
_entity.id
_entity.type
_entity.pdbx_description
1 polymer ?
#
loop_
_entity_poly.entity_id
_entity_poly.type
_entity_poly.pdbx_seq_one_letter_code
_entity_poly.pdbx_strand_id
1 'polypeptide(L)'
;FSGVRLGEARVWSIFHPASGGAFSRYLEYAKGYNFTERMPLFAKVEKPLSVNDTMNLMRTHFEDSWFDPRGLTRNDIGAGGGNSAYRWRPLSWKVGGKSYVNERPVGVQQTAWTFVAQTRPSMPPPLRALFWFAPDDSSTAVRIPIYGGATRIPPSYGDRAGQQPGAAVDYAPETDAYKMSMDSAFWVANLVANLVYGDRYSEVMPLVQSKLHEYQDQMFAAAEKTDVMALALIEAGQYDDAVALITEFGVTTGEQMTRDWRDFWMFLFSRTRDGFTVTAPVLPQCKPGQTKLCTARPFPRAKAVGYSDAWYANMVADGENAAHYLVPQEHTLDKTTVAANRRQERGMDKQ
;
A
#
# COMPACT_ATOMS: atom_id res chain seq x y z
N PHE A 1 -24.88 15.97 -3.33
CA PHE A 1 -24.02 15.57 -2.20
C PHE A 1 -23.16 14.35 -2.53
N SER A 2 -23.73 13.13 -2.71
CA SER A 2 -22.96 11.88 -2.89
C SER A 2 -21.93 11.90 -4.03
N GLY A 3 -22.31 12.37 -5.22
CA GLY A 3 -21.38 12.47 -6.36
C GLY A 3 -20.18 13.39 -6.09
N VAL A 4 -20.40 14.48 -5.37
CA VAL A 4 -19.34 15.42 -4.99
C VAL A 4 -18.47 14.84 -3.87
N ARG A 5 -19.07 14.27 -2.84
CA ARG A 5 -18.33 13.73 -1.70
C ARG A 5 -17.54 12.46 -2.02
N LEU A 6 -18.06 11.57 -2.86
CA LEU A 6 -17.40 10.30 -3.24
C LEU A 6 -16.60 10.40 -4.55
N GLY A 7 -16.86 11.44 -5.35
CA GLY A 7 -16.20 11.70 -6.63
C GLY A 7 -15.27 12.90 -6.55
N GLU A 8 -15.84 14.09 -6.55
CA GLU A 8 -15.10 15.36 -6.61
C GLU A 8 -14.10 15.56 -5.47
N ALA A 9 -14.32 15.00 -4.28
CA ALA A 9 -13.34 15.03 -3.21
C ALA A 9 -11.97 14.45 -3.65
N ARG A 10 -11.97 13.34 -4.40
CA ARG A 10 -10.76 12.73 -4.97
C ARG A 10 -10.10 13.59 -6.04
N VAL A 11 -10.92 14.30 -6.83
CA VAL A 11 -10.41 15.25 -7.82
C VAL A 11 -9.72 16.41 -7.10
N TRP A 12 -10.34 16.92 -6.03
CA TRP A 12 -9.76 17.97 -5.19
C TRP A 12 -8.44 17.52 -4.54
N SER A 13 -8.35 16.28 -4.04
CA SER A 13 -7.13 15.76 -3.42
C SER A 13 -5.96 15.61 -4.39
N ILE A 14 -6.23 15.55 -5.69
CA ILE A 14 -5.20 15.55 -6.75
C ILE A 14 -4.89 17.00 -7.18
N PHE A 15 -5.92 17.79 -7.47
CA PHE A 15 -5.77 19.14 -8.02
C PHE A 15 -5.17 20.12 -7.01
N HIS A 16 -5.51 20.00 -5.72
CA HIS A 16 -4.99 20.88 -4.68
C HIS A 16 -3.46 20.83 -4.55
N PRO A 17 -2.82 19.68 -4.32
CA PRO A 17 -1.36 19.63 -4.28
C PRO A 17 -0.73 19.91 -5.65
N ALA A 18 -1.29 19.42 -6.76
CA ALA A 18 -0.71 19.61 -8.09
C ALA A 18 -0.68 21.08 -8.56
N SER A 19 -1.55 21.93 -8.00
CA SER A 19 -1.67 23.35 -8.33
C SER A 19 -0.99 24.28 -7.31
N GLY A 20 -0.13 23.75 -6.44
CA GLY A 20 0.51 24.56 -5.38
C GLY A 20 -0.50 25.12 -4.38
N GLY A 21 -1.63 24.43 -4.18
CA GLY A 21 -2.66 24.82 -3.22
C GLY A 21 -3.77 25.72 -3.78
N ALA A 22 -3.75 26.10 -5.06
CA ALA A 22 -4.74 27.02 -5.64
C ALA A 22 -6.21 26.56 -5.51
N PHE A 23 -6.43 25.25 -5.34
CA PHE A 23 -7.76 24.67 -5.19
C PHE A 23 -8.32 24.72 -3.75
N SER A 24 -7.65 25.35 -2.78
CA SER A 24 -8.19 25.55 -1.41
C SER A 24 -9.58 26.18 -1.40
N ARG A 25 -9.85 27.12 -2.32
CA ARG A 25 -11.16 27.77 -2.49
C ARG A 25 -12.32 26.81 -2.77
N TYR A 26 -12.03 25.64 -3.37
CA TYR A 26 -13.05 24.64 -3.71
C TYR A 26 -13.26 23.58 -2.62
N LEU A 27 -12.68 23.76 -1.43
CA LEU A 27 -12.83 22.80 -0.33
C LEU A 27 -14.30 22.62 0.08
N GLU A 28 -15.06 23.71 0.21
CA GLU A 28 -16.49 23.64 0.56
C GLU A 28 -17.34 22.97 -0.53
N TYR A 29 -16.92 23.11 -1.79
CA TYR A 29 -17.49 22.34 -2.89
C TYR A 29 -17.19 20.85 -2.70
N ALA A 30 -15.92 20.46 -2.56
CA ALA A 30 -15.52 19.06 -2.37
C ALA A 30 -16.18 18.41 -1.14
N LYS A 31 -16.43 19.18 -0.07
CA LYS A 31 -17.18 18.72 1.12
C LYS A 31 -18.61 18.35 0.80
N GLY A 32 -19.19 18.92 -0.25
CA GLY A 32 -20.58 18.81 -0.65
C GLY A 32 -21.48 19.83 0.03
N TYR A 33 -20.93 20.92 0.57
CA TYR A 33 -21.67 21.93 1.33
C TYR A 33 -21.97 23.20 0.52
N ASN A 34 -21.14 23.52 -0.47
CA ASN A 34 -21.36 24.65 -1.37
C ASN A 34 -21.34 24.22 -2.84
N PHE A 35 -22.47 24.31 -3.54
CA PHE A 35 -22.57 23.97 -4.97
C PHE A 35 -22.58 25.17 -5.92
N THR A 36 -22.49 26.40 -5.41
CA THR A 36 -22.49 27.61 -6.24
C THR A 36 -21.11 27.87 -6.84
N GLU A 37 -20.05 27.65 -6.07
CA GLU A 37 -18.66 27.72 -6.55
C GLU A 37 -18.16 26.33 -6.96
N ARG A 38 -18.46 25.94 -8.19
CA ARG A 38 -18.06 24.61 -8.70
C ARG A 38 -16.57 24.53 -9.03
N MET A 39 -15.96 23.40 -8.69
CA MET A 39 -14.59 23.08 -9.09
C MET A 39 -14.50 22.93 -10.62
N PRO A 40 -13.49 23.52 -11.29
CA PRO A 40 -13.34 23.43 -12.73
C PRO A 40 -12.88 22.03 -13.15
N LEU A 41 -13.18 21.66 -14.40
CA LEU A 41 -12.74 20.39 -15.01
C LEU A 41 -11.19 20.30 -15.13
N PHE A 42 -10.53 21.44 -15.35
CA PHE A 42 -9.08 21.51 -15.56
C PHE A 42 -8.40 22.30 -14.45
N ALA A 43 -7.24 21.80 -14.02
CA ALA A 43 -6.34 22.49 -13.11
C ALA A 43 -5.06 22.90 -13.84
N LYS A 44 -4.64 24.15 -13.64
CA LYS A 44 -3.28 24.56 -14.01
C LYS A 44 -2.33 24.04 -12.94
N VAL A 45 -1.39 23.19 -13.34
CA VAL A 45 -0.34 22.68 -12.45
C VAL A 45 0.70 23.78 -12.18
N GLU A 46 1.30 23.74 -10.99
CA GLU A 46 2.36 24.68 -10.61
C GLU A 46 3.65 24.45 -11.42
N LYS A 47 3.95 23.18 -11.71
CA LYS A 47 5.10 22.73 -12.49
C LYS A 47 4.74 21.51 -13.36
N PRO A 48 5.48 21.22 -14.45
CA PRO A 48 5.32 19.98 -15.20
C PRO A 48 5.39 18.77 -14.28
N LEU A 49 4.45 17.83 -14.44
CA LEU A 49 4.41 16.61 -13.66
C LEU A 49 5.29 15.53 -14.31
N SER A 50 6.14 14.92 -13.50
CA SER A 50 6.83 13.69 -13.90
C SER A 50 5.89 12.48 -13.85
N VAL A 51 6.36 11.35 -14.38
CA VAL A 51 5.68 10.06 -14.22
C VAL A 51 5.55 9.70 -12.73
N ASN A 52 6.59 9.96 -11.94
CA ASN A 52 6.59 9.72 -10.50
C ASN A 52 5.55 10.59 -9.77
N ASP A 53 5.46 11.88 -10.10
CA ASP A 53 4.45 12.78 -9.52
C ASP A 53 3.03 12.26 -9.80
N THR A 54 2.79 11.79 -11.03
CA THR A 54 1.50 11.19 -11.42
C THR A 54 1.20 9.93 -10.61
N MET A 55 2.18 9.03 -10.48
CA MET A 55 2.01 7.82 -9.66
C MET A 55 1.69 8.17 -8.20
N ASN A 56 2.35 9.15 -7.61
CA ASN A 56 2.11 9.55 -6.22
C ASN A 56 0.72 10.17 -6.03
N LEU A 57 0.24 10.97 -6.97
CA LEU A 57 -1.14 11.50 -6.95
C LEU A 57 -2.20 10.40 -7.02
N MET A 58 -1.89 9.26 -7.66
CA MET A 58 -2.78 8.09 -7.69
C MET A 58 -2.78 7.28 -6.37
N ARG A 59 -1.92 7.61 -5.40
CA ARG A 59 -1.76 6.84 -4.14
C ARG A 59 -2.44 7.49 -2.94
N THR A 60 -2.94 8.71 -3.07
CA THR A 60 -3.46 9.48 -1.93
C THR A 60 -4.72 8.90 -1.31
N HIS A 61 -4.81 9.05 0.01
CA HIS A 61 -6.00 8.82 0.82
C HIS A 61 -6.43 10.07 1.57
N PHE A 62 -6.20 11.25 0.99
CA PHE A 62 -6.52 12.55 1.59
C PHE A 62 -5.62 12.97 2.75
N GLU A 63 -4.38 12.49 2.77
CA GLU A 63 -3.40 12.79 3.81
C GLU A 63 -3.35 14.29 4.11
N ASP A 64 -3.40 14.63 5.40
CA ASP A 64 -3.21 15.99 5.92
C ASP A 64 -4.28 16.99 5.45
N SER A 65 -5.43 16.49 5.02
CA SER A 65 -6.58 17.31 4.61
C SER A 65 -7.79 17.12 5.53
N TRP A 66 -8.84 17.91 5.28
CA TRP A 66 -10.10 17.75 5.99
C TRP A 66 -10.79 16.38 5.72
N PHE A 67 -10.42 15.70 4.63
CA PHE A 67 -10.94 14.39 4.25
C PHE A 67 -10.10 13.22 4.80
N ASP A 68 -9.03 13.49 5.55
CA ASP A 68 -8.11 12.47 6.05
C ASP A 68 -8.83 11.46 6.98
N PRO A 69 -8.91 10.17 6.59
CA PRO A 69 -9.59 9.14 7.37
C PRO A 69 -8.66 8.46 8.39
N ARG A 70 -7.40 8.86 8.54
CA ARG A 70 -6.46 8.14 9.44
C ARG A 70 -6.67 8.44 10.92
N GLY A 71 -7.56 9.37 11.27
CA GLY A 71 -7.78 9.79 12.65
C GLY A 71 -6.58 10.52 13.27
N LEU A 72 -5.71 11.10 12.42
CA LEU A 72 -4.48 11.80 12.84
C LEU A 72 -4.70 13.31 13.00
N THR A 73 -5.53 13.90 12.15
CA THR A 73 -5.87 15.34 12.18
C THR A 73 -7.14 15.63 12.97
N ARG A 74 -7.95 14.60 13.22
CA ARG A 74 -9.18 14.63 14.03
C ARG A 74 -9.36 13.28 14.72
N ASN A 75 -10.00 13.26 15.90
CA ASN A 75 -10.39 11.98 16.50
C ASN A 75 -11.42 11.29 15.59
N ASP A 76 -11.08 10.10 15.08
CA ASP A 76 -11.95 9.30 14.22
C ASP A 76 -11.83 7.83 14.62
N ILE A 77 -12.82 7.35 15.37
CA ILE A 77 -12.90 5.96 15.84
C ILE A 77 -12.96 4.98 14.66
N GLY A 78 -13.47 5.42 13.49
CA GLY A 78 -13.52 4.61 12.28
C GLY A 78 -12.15 4.25 11.71
N ALA A 79 -11.08 4.96 12.12
CA ALA A 79 -9.71 4.65 11.70
C ALA A 79 -9.15 3.38 12.37
N GLY A 80 -9.80 2.89 13.41
CA GLY A 80 -9.33 1.74 14.18
C GLY A 80 -8.06 2.05 14.98
N GLY A 81 -7.57 1.03 15.69
CA GLY A 81 -6.34 1.15 16.49
C GLY A 81 -5.08 1.36 15.64
N GLY A 82 -5.14 1.01 14.34
CA GLY A 82 -4.05 1.15 13.38
C GLY A 82 -4.00 2.47 12.61
N ASN A 83 -4.90 3.42 12.88
CA ASN A 83 -5.00 4.68 12.12
C ASN A 83 -5.13 4.47 10.60
N SER A 84 -6.00 3.52 10.21
CA SER A 84 -6.14 3.09 8.83
C SER A 84 -6.72 4.18 7.93
N ALA A 85 -6.11 4.34 6.75
CA ALA A 85 -6.66 5.20 5.70
C ALA A 85 -7.89 4.60 4.99
N TYR A 86 -8.24 3.36 5.32
CA TYR A 86 -9.25 2.58 4.65
C TYR A 86 -10.53 2.47 5.45
N ARG A 87 -11.67 2.40 4.75
CA ARG A 87 -12.99 2.14 5.33
C ARG A 87 -13.64 0.97 4.62
N TRP A 88 -14.12 0.01 5.39
CA TRP A 88 -14.89 -1.10 4.85
C TRP A 88 -16.23 -0.60 4.34
N ARG A 89 -16.68 -1.17 3.23
CA ARG A 89 -17.98 -0.86 2.64
C ARG A 89 -19.11 -1.47 3.49
N PRO A 90 -20.30 -0.84 3.52
CA PRO A 90 -20.72 0.34 2.75
C PRO A 90 -20.13 1.66 3.26
N LEU A 91 -19.84 2.59 2.35
CA LEU A 91 -19.31 3.94 2.69
C LEU A 91 -20.38 4.91 3.19
N SER A 92 -21.63 4.48 3.33
CA SER A 92 -22.72 5.31 3.83
C SER A 92 -23.58 4.51 4.78
N TRP A 93 -24.02 5.12 5.87
CA TRP A 93 -24.86 4.47 6.88
C TRP A 93 -25.86 5.46 7.49
N LYS A 94 -26.78 4.93 8.30
CA LYS A 94 -27.80 5.73 9.00
C LYS A 94 -27.84 5.39 10.49
N VAL A 95 -27.95 6.41 11.33
CA VAL A 95 -28.16 6.29 12.78
C VAL A 95 -29.12 7.40 13.21
N GLY A 96 -30.14 7.07 14.02
CA GLY A 96 -31.09 8.06 14.54
C GLY A 96 -31.78 8.90 13.45
N GLY A 97 -32.09 8.27 12.30
CA GLY A 97 -32.73 8.95 11.16
C GLY A 97 -31.81 9.85 10.32
N LYS A 98 -30.54 10.05 10.71
CA LYS A 98 -29.56 10.85 9.97
C LYS A 98 -28.68 9.96 9.10
N SER A 99 -28.20 10.52 7.98
CA SER A 99 -27.30 9.83 7.05
C SER A 99 -25.86 10.31 7.25
N TYR A 100 -24.93 9.37 7.17
CA TYR A 100 -23.49 9.60 7.35
C TYR A 100 -22.70 8.94 6.22
N VAL A 101 -21.44 9.37 6.03
CA VAL A 101 -20.60 8.94 4.91
C VAL A 101 -19.13 8.83 5.34
N ASN A 102 -18.43 7.85 4.79
CA ASN A 102 -17.00 7.70 4.81
C ASN A 102 -16.44 8.14 3.45
N GLU A 103 -15.28 8.78 3.47
CA GLU A 103 -14.58 9.20 2.26
C GLU A 103 -14.19 7.99 1.40
N ARG A 104 -14.24 8.16 0.08
CA ARG A 104 -13.70 7.19 -0.88
C ARG A 104 -12.33 7.70 -1.33
N PRO A 105 -11.20 7.10 -0.90
CA PRO A 105 -9.87 7.54 -1.29
C PRO A 105 -9.55 7.27 -2.77
N VAL A 106 -8.41 7.78 -3.25
CA VAL A 106 -7.91 7.53 -4.60
C VAL A 106 -7.30 6.12 -4.66
N GLY A 107 -6.35 5.82 -3.78
CA GLY A 107 -5.91 4.45 -3.48
C GLY A 107 -7.03 3.70 -2.74
N VAL A 108 -7.46 2.56 -3.28
CA VAL A 108 -8.59 1.79 -2.73
C VAL A 108 -8.38 0.29 -2.90
N GLN A 109 -8.93 -0.47 -1.95
CA GLN A 109 -8.85 -1.94 -1.90
C GLN A 109 -9.65 -2.65 -2.99
N GLN A 110 -10.42 -1.92 -3.79
CA GLN A 110 -11.19 -2.49 -4.91
C GLN A 110 -10.52 -2.25 -6.26
N THR A 111 -9.28 -1.76 -6.26
CA THR A 111 -8.55 -1.54 -7.50
C THR A 111 -8.15 -2.89 -8.06
N ALA A 112 -8.63 -3.24 -9.26
CA ALA A 112 -8.21 -4.48 -9.90
C ALA A 112 -6.78 -4.35 -10.46
N TRP A 113 -6.49 -3.19 -11.07
CA TRP A 113 -5.21 -2.83 -11.64
C TRP A 113 -5.13 -1.32 -11.86
N THR A 114 -3.92 -0.84 -12.12
CA THR A 114 -3.62 0.57 -12.32
C THR A 114 -2.51 0.70 -13.36
N PHE A 115 -2.53 1.79 -14.12
CA PHE A 115 -1.39 2.12 -14.98
C PHE A 115 -1.17 3.63 -15.13
N VAL A 116 0.06 4.00 -15.47
CA VAL A 116 0.41 5.33 -16.03
C VAL A 116 0.95 5.10 -17.43
N ALA A 117 0.26 5.62 -18.45
CA ALA A 117 0.72 5.52 -19.83
C ALA A 117 1.52 6.77 -20.22
N GLN A 118 2.78 6.58 -20.56
CA GLN A 118 3.68 7.64 -21.02
C GLN A 118 3.87 7.54 -22.54
N THR A 119 3.53 8.60 -23.26
CA THR A 119 3.84 8.71 -24.70
C THR A 119 5.05 9.62 -24.90
N ARG A 120 6.05 9.13 -25.63
CA ARG A 120 7.35 9.76 -25.87
C ARG A 120 7.50 10.04 -27.37
N PRO A 121 7.05 11.21 -27.86
CA PRO A 121 6.97 11.47 -29.30
C PRO A 121 8.33 11.50 -30.01
N SER A 122 9.41 11.81 -29.27
CA SER A 122 10.78 11.77 -29.77
C SER A 122 11.35 10.36 -29.96
N MET A 123 10.68 9.32 -29.44
CA MET A 123 11.15 7.94 -29.51
C MET A 123 10.63 7.20 -30.75
N PRO A 124 11.39 6.23 -31.29
CA PRO A 124 10.95 5.38 -32.40
C PRO A 124 9.75 4.49 -32.00
N PRO A 125 8.99 3.93 -32.97
CA PRO A 125 7.73 3.27 -32.69
C PRO A 125 7.74 2.22 -31.56
N PRO A 126 8.72 1.30 -31.45
CA PRO A 126 8.77 0.32 -30.36
C PRO A 126 8.90 0.96 -28.97
N LEU A 127 9.55 2.12 -28.90
CA LEU A 127 9.87 2.84 -27.68
C LEU A 127 8.89 4.00 -27.41
N ARG A 128 7.95 4.27 -28.32
CA ARG A 128 7.10 5.47 -28.22
C ARG A 128 6.18 5.45 -27.01
N ALA A 129 5.67 4.28 -26.63
CA ALA A 129 4.80 4.14 -25.46
C ALA A 129 5.51 3.34 -24.37
N LEU A 130 5.37 3.79 -23.13
CA LEU A 130 5.80 3.05 -21.94
C LEU A 130 4.63 3.03 -20.95
N PHE A 131 4.14 1.82 -20.66
CA PHE A 131 3.07 1.57 -19.71
C PHE A 131 3.67 1.17 -18.38
N TRP A 132 3.41 1.97 -17.35
CA TRP A 132 3.79 1.64 -15.99
C TRP A 132 2.61 0.96 -15.30
N PHE A 133 2.60 -0.37 -15.27
CA PHE A 133 1.44 -1.18 -14.87
C PHE A 133 1.64 -1.86 -13.52
N ALA A 134 0.60 -1.88 -12.70
CA ALA A 134 0.54 -2.67 -11.47
C ALA A 134 -0.85 -3.31 -11.31
N PRO A 135 -0.94 -4.58 -10.87
CA PRO A 135 -2.20 -5.12 -10.38
C PRO A 135 -2.50 -4.57 -8.99
N ASP A 136 -3.78 -4.65 -8.58
CA ASP A 136 -4.25 -4.31 -7.23
C ASP A 136 -4.12 -2.81 -6.85
N ASP A 137 -4.15 -2.50 -5.55
CA ASP A 137 -4.16 -1.17 -4.98
C ASP A 137 -2.94 -0.32 -5.38
N SER A 138 -3.24 0.84 -5.98
CA SER A 138 -2.28 1.85 -6.43
C SER A 138 -1.26 2.26 -5.36
N SER A 139 -1.68 2.27 -4.09
CA SER A 139 -0.88 2.72 -2.96
C SER A 139 0.09 1.67 -2.42
N THR A 140 -0.12 0.40 -2.73
CA THR A 140 0.73 -0.69 -2.25
C THR A 140 1.45 -1.41 -3.37
N ALA A 141 0.93 -1.41 -4.59
CA ALA A 141 1.54 -2.14 -5.70
C ALA A 141 2.62 -1.33 -6.45
N VAL A 142 3.70 -2.01 -6.81
CA VAL A 142 4.80 -1.44 -7.62
C VAL A 142 4.43 -1.52 -9.11
N ARG A 143 4.61 -0.41 -9.84
CA ARG A 143 4.33 -0.35 -11.27
C ARG A 143 5.55 -0.73 -12.09
N ILE A 144 5.46 -1.84 -12.83
CA ILE A 144 6.52 -2.26 -13.74
C ILE A 144 6.43 -1.53 -15.09
N PRO A 145 7.55 -1.19 -15.73
CA PRO A 145 7.58 -0.64 -17.08
C PRO A 145 7.39 -1.71 -18.15
N ILE A 146 6.40 -1.53 -19.03
CA ILE A 146 6.13 -2.38 -20.19
C ILE A 146 6.09 -1.49 -21.44
N TYR A 147 6.97 -1.76 -22.40
CA TYR A 147 7.03 -1.02 -23.65
C TYR A 147 5.84 -1.34 -24.56
N GLY A 148 5.29 -0.33 -25.24
CA GLY A 148 4.20 -0.55 -26.19
C GLY A 148 4.61 -1.35 -27.44
N GLY A 149 5.91 -1.42 -27.75
CA GLY A 149 6.46 -2.30 -28.78
C GLY A 149 6.77 -3.73 -28.30
N ALA A 150 6.53 -4.06 -27.03
CA ALA A 150 6.78 -5.41 -26.52
C ALA A 150 5.82 -6.42 -27.15
N THR A 151 6.31 -7.63 -27.38
CA THR A 151 5.55 -8.72 -28.02
C THR A 151 5.02 -9.77 -27.04
N ARG A 152 5.41 -9.67 -25.77
CA ARG A 152 4.98 -10.53 -24.67
C ARG A 152 4.85 -9.74 -23.38
N ILE A 153 4.03 -10.26 -22.47
CA ILE A 153 3.90 -9.78 -21.10
C ILE A 153 4.58 -10.76 -20.13
N PRO A 154 4.91 -10.35 -18.90
CA PRO A 154 5.36 -11.29 -17.88
C PRO A 154 4.28 -12.36 -17.61
N PRO A 155 4.62 -13.66 -17.59
CA PRO A 155 3.68 -14.73 -17.24
C PRO A 155 2.84 -14.44 -15.99
N SER A 156 3.47 -13.95 -14.91
CA SER A 156 2.80 -13.66 -13.64
C SER A 156 1.76 -12.54 -13.69
N TYR A 157 1.80 -11.71 -14.74
CA TYR A 157 0.85 -10.62 -15.00
C TYR A 157 -0.24 -11.03 -15.99
N GLY A 158 -0.16 -12.23 -16.56
CA GLY A 158 -1.12 -12.78 -17.50
C GLY A 158 -2.32 -13.43 -16.84
N ASP A 159 -3.32 -13.74 -17.67
CA ASP A 159 -4.55 -14.45 -17.29
C ASP A 159 -4.87 -15.49 -18.38
N ARG A 160 -5.15 -16.74 -17.97
CA ARG A 160 -5.51 -17.83 -18.89
C ARG A 160 -6.92 -17.71 -19.46
N ALA A 161 -7.83 -17.03 -18.77
CA ALA A 161 -9.16 -16.75 -19.26
C ALA A 161 -9.18 -15.47 -20.11
N GLY A 162 -8.43 -14.46 -19.65
CA GLY A 162 -8.44 -13.13 -20.22
C GLY A 162 -9.71 -12.35 -19.84
N GLN A 163 -9.56 -11.06 -19.54
CA GLN A 163 -10.71 -10.20 -19.21
C GLN A 163 -11.45 -9.66 -20.45
N GLN A 164 -10.89 -9.87 -21.64
CA GLN A 164 -11.44 -9.47 -22.93
C GLN A 164 -11.16 -10.54 -24.00
N PRO A 165 -11.95 -10.60 -25.08
CA PRO A 165 -11.69 -11.52 -26.20
C PRO A 165 -10.26 -11.36 -26.74
N GLY A 166 -9.51 -12.46 -26.77
CA GLY A 166 -8.12 -12.48 -27.26
C GLY A 166 -7.05 -12.03 -26.26
N ALA A 167 -7.41 -11.68 -25.01
CA ALA A 167 -6.45 -11.29 -23.98
C ALA A 167 -5.83 -12.49 -23.22
N ALA A 168 -6.35 -13.70 -23.43
CA ALA A 168 -5.87 -14.90 -22.77
C ALA A 168 -4.43 -15.24 -23.19
N VAL A 169 -3.60 -15.63 -22.22
CA VAL A 169 -2.25 -16.16 -22.45
C VAL A 169 -2.12 -17.53 -21.81
N ASP A 170 -1.77 -18.54 -22.60
CA ASP A 170 -1.70 -19.95 -22.17
C ASP A 170 -0.57 -20.24 -21.18
N TYR A 171 0.48 -19.41 -21.19
CA TYR A 171 1.62 -19.47 -20.29
C TYR A 171 1.42 -18.73 -18.96
N ALA A 172 0.25 -18.13 -18.70
CA ALA A 172 -0.04 -17.54 -17.39
C ALA A 172 -0.23 -18.60 -16.28
N PRO A 173 -0.08 -18.24 -15.00
CA PRO A 173 -0.45 -19.09 -13.88
C PRO A 173 -1.92 -19.51 -13.92
N GLU A 174 -2.22 -20.72 -13.46
CA GLU A 174 -3.59 -21.17 -13.28
C GLU A 174 -4.16 -20.61 -11.97
N THR A 175 -4.97 -19.57 -12.07
CA THR A 175 -5.57 -18.89 -10.92
C THR A 175 -6.88 -18.21 -11.31
N ASP A 176 -7.78 -18.07 -10.34
CA ASP A 176 -9.03 -17.32 -10.48
C ASP A 176 -9.42 -16.69 -9.14
N ALA A 177 -10.59 -16.03 -9.09
CA ALA A 177 -11.12 -15.36 -7.91
C ALA A 177 -11.28 -16.26 -6.66
N TYR A 178 -11.29 -17.58 -6.82
CA TYR A 178 -11.48 -18.58 -5.77
C TYR A 178 -10.24 -19.45 -5.53
N LYS A 179 -9.31 -19.52 -6.49
CA LYS A 179 -8.06 -20.29 -6.42
C LYS A 179 -6.87 -19.36 -6.65
N MET A 180 -6.31 -18.84 -5.55
CA MET A 180 -5.10 -18.00 -5.63
C MET A 180 -3.85 -18.80 -6.03
N SER A 181 -2.88 -18.12 -6.65
CA SER A 181 -1.54 -18.64 -6.93
C SER A 181 -0.46 -17.66 -6.49
N MET A 182 0.61 -18.17 -5.86
CA MET A 182 1.81 -17.41 -5.49
C MET A 182 2.68 -17.02 -6.69
N ASP A 183 2.34 -17.51 -7.88
CA ASP A 183 2.97 -17.14 -9.15
C ASP A 183 2.19 -16.04 -9.86
N SER A 184 1.04 -15.61 -9.34
CA SER A 184 0.26 -14.51 -9.87
C SER A 184 0.61 -13.19 -9.19
N ALA A 185 1.01 -12.20 -9.99
CA ALA A 185 1.31 -10.86 -9.52
C ALA A 185 0.10 -10.19 -8.83
N PHE A 186 -1.12 -10.47 -9.29
CA PHE A 186 -2.34 -9.96 -8.68
C PHE A 186 -2.52 -10.46 -7.24
N TRP A 187 -2.40 -11.77 -7.03
CA TRP A 187 -2.54 -12.35 -5.70
C TRP A 187 -1.40 -11.98 -4.76
N VAL A 188 -0.16 -11.91 -5.27
CA VAL A 188 0.98 -11.44 -4.50
C VAL A 188 0.82 -9.97 -4.08
N ALA A 189 0.33 -9.09 -4.95
CA ALA A 189 0.02 -7.71 -4.59
C ALA A 189 -1.08 -7.63 -3.52
N ASN A 190 -2.15 -8.43 -3.68
CA ASN A 190 -3.26 -8.54 -2.73
C ASN A 190 -2.78 -8.98 -1.33
N LEU A 191 -1.82 -9.90 -1.25
CA LEU A 191 -1.25 -10.36 0.02
C LEU A 191 -0.58 -9.21 0.79
N VAL A 192 0.19 -8.36 0.11
CA VAL A 192 0.80 -7.18 0.73
C VAL A 192 -0.26 -6.15 1.12
N ALA A 193 -1.19 -5.85 0.21
CA ALA A 193 -2.24 -4.85 0.45
C ALA A 193 -3.12 -5.23 1.64
N ASN A 194 -3.51 -6.50 1.77
CA ASN A 194 -4.31 -6.98 2.89
C ASN A 194 -3.58 -6.89 4.25
N LEU A 195 -2.25 -6.99 4.29
CA LEU A 195 -1.49 -6.73 5.53
C LEU A 195 -1.47 -5.25 5.93
N VAL A 196 -1.65 -4.33 4.97
CA VAL A 196 -1.72 -2.89 5.21
C VAL A 196 -3.09 -2.48 5.73
N TYR A 197 -4.16 -3.15 5.31
CA TYR A 197 -5.52 -2.74 5.65
C TYR A 197 -5.83 -2.89 7.15
N GLY A 198 -6.57 -1.92 7.70
CA GLY A 198 -7.05 -1.96 9.09
C GLY A 198 -5.94 -1.69 10.13
N ASP A 199 -5.89 -2.54 11.16
CA ASP A 199 -5.16 -2.29 12.41
C ASP A 199 -3.63 -2.23 12.29
N ARG A 200 -3.08 -2.69 11.16
CA ARG A 200 -1.62 -2.70 10.93
C ARG A 200 -1.16 -1.55 10.04
N TYR A 201 -2.07 -0.68 9.60
CA TYR A 201 -1.78 0.37 8.63
C TYR A 201 -0.61 1.27 9.05
N SER A 202 -0.63 1.82 10.26
CA SER A 202 0.41 2.73 10.76
C SER A 202 1.80 2.09 10.86
N GLU A 203 1.89 0.76 11.03
CA GLU A 203 3.16 0.03 11.10
C GLU A 203 3.63 -0.43 9.71
N VAL A 204 2.73 -0.98 8.90
CA VAL A 204 3.06 -1.67 7.64
C VAL A 204 3.17 -0.69 6.47
N MET A 205 2.27 0.30 6.39
CA MET A 205 2.23 1.22 5.24
C MET A 205 3.56 1.98 5.03
N PRO A 206 4.24 2.49 6.07
CA PRO A 206 5.55 3.14 5.88
C PRO A 206 6.62 2.21 5.30
N LEU A 207 6.62 0.93 5.69
CA LEU A 207 7.54 -0.08 5.15
C LEU A 207 7.24 -0.35 3.68
N VAL A 208 5.96 -0.48 3.33
CA VAL A 208 5.50 -0.68 1.95
C VAL A 208 5.89 0.51 1.07
N GLN A 209 5.62 1.74 1.51
CA GLN A 209 5.97 2.95 0.77
C GLN A 209 7.48 3.08 0.56
N SER A 210 8.29 2.79 1.58
CA SER A 210 9.75 2.80 1.45
C SER A 210 10.23 1.79 0.40
N LYS A 211 9.74 0.54 0.45
CA LYS A 211 10.17 -0.51 -0.48
C LYS A 211 9.65 -0.27 -1.89
N LEU A 212 8.44 0.28 -2.01
CA LEU A 212 7.84 0.68 -3.28
C LEU A 212 8.67 1.76 -3.97
N HIS A 213 9.10 2.80 -3.24
CA HIS A 213 9.93 3.86 -3.82
C HIS A 213 11.30 3.34 -4.26
N GLU A 214 11.91 2.46 -3.46
CA GLU A 214 13.17 1.79 -3.81
C GLU A 214 13.09 1.08 -5.17
N TYR A 215 12.08 0.24 -5.37
CA TYR A 215 11.88 -0.46 -6.65
C TYR A 215 11.52 0.50 -7.79
N GLN A 216 10.71 1.51 -7.51
CA GLN A 216 10.29 2.46 -8.55
C GLN A 216 11.49 3.25 -9.10
N ASP A 217 12.40 3.70 -8.23
CA ASP A 217 13.62 4.39 -8.65
C ASP A 217 14.54 3.48 -9.46
N GLN A 218 14.68 2.21 -9.04
CA GLN A 218 15.42 1.19 -9.80
C GLN A 218 14.82 0.97 -11.19
N MET A 219 13.50 0.89 -11.29
CA MET A 219 12.80 0.68 -12.56
C MET A 219 12.88 1.90 -13.49
N PHE A 220 12.85 3.12 -12.96
CA PHE A 220 13.10 4.32 -13.77
C PHE A 220 14.51 4.30 -14.38
N ALA A 221 15.53 4.03 -13.56
CA ALA A 221 16.91 3.94 -14.03
C ALA A 221 17.09 2.78 -15.05
N ALA A 222 16.45 1.63 -14.81
CA ALA A 222 16.54 0.48 -15.70
C ALA A 222 15.84 0.74 -17.05
N ALA A 223 14.70 1.44 -17.05
CA ALA A 223 14.00 1.83 -18.28
C ALA A 223 14.84 2.83 -19.09
N GLU A 224 15.46 3.82 -18.46
CA GLU A 224 16.35 4.77 -19.13
C GLU A 224 17.56 4.07 -19.78
N LYS A 225 18.19 3.13 -19.06
CA LYS A 225 19.27 2.31 -19.62
C LYS A 225 18.81 1.47 -20.81
N THR A 226 17.61 0.87 -20.70
CA THR A 226 17.02 0.05 -21.76
C THR A 226 16.69 0.88 -22.99
N ASP A 227 16.21 2.12 -22.82
CA ASP A 227 15.98 3.06 -23.91
C ASP A 227 17.26 3.31 -24.72
N VAL A 228 18.38 3.61 -24.04
CA VAL A 228 19.67 3.85 -24.71
C VAL A 228 20.13 2.64 -25.51
N MET A 229 20.03 1.44 -24.93
CA MET A 229 20.42 0.20 -25.60
C MET A 229 19.54 -0.10 -26.82
N ALA A 230 18.22 0.05 -26.69
CA ALA A 230 17.28 -0.20 -27.78
C ALA A 230 17.42 0.83 -28.91
N LEU A 231 17.67 2.10 -28.58
CA LEU A 231 17.95 3.13 -29.57
C LEU A 231 19.20 2.80 -30.40
N ALA A 232 20.30 2.39 -29.75
CA ALA A 232 21.52 2.02 -30.45
C ALA A 232 21.30 0.84 -31.42
N LEU A 233 20.52 -0.16 -31.03
CA LEU A 233 20.14 -1.28 -31.91
C LEU A 233 19.31 -0.81 -33.12
N ILE A 234 18.34 0.08 -32.90
CA ILE A 234 17.51 0.64 -33.98
C ILE A 234 18.38 1.45 -34.95
N GLU A 235 19.30 2.28 -34.45
CA GLU A 235 20.23 3.08 -35.26
C GLU A 235 21.20 2.20 -36.07
N ALA A 236 21.57 1.04 -35.54
CA ALA A 236 22.37 0.03 -36.24
C ALA A 236 21.56 -0.82 -37.25
N GLY A 237 20.26 -0.58 -37.40
CA GLY A 237 19.38 -1.35 -38.29
C GLY A 237 18.91 -2.69 -37.71
N GLN A 238 19.17 -2.95 -36.43
CA GLN A 238 18.81 -4.18 -35.72
C GLN A 238 17.44 -4.04 -35.02
N TYR A 239 16.39 -3.80 -35.80
CA TYR A 239 15.06 -3.50 -35.25
C TYR A 239 14.47 -4.66 -34.43
N ASP A 240 14.60 -5.89 -34.92
CA ASP A 240 14.05 -7.07 -34.23
C ASP A 240 14.77 -7.34 -32.91
N ASP A 241 16.09 -7.10 -32.85
CA ASP A 241 16.89 -7.21 -31.62
C ASP A 241 16.44 -6.16 -30.59
N ALA A 242 16.11 -4.94 -31.02
CA ALA A 242 15.58 -3.90 -30.14
C ALA A 242 14.20 -4.28 -29.56
N VAL A 243 13.32 -4.86 -30.38
CA VAL A 243 12.00 -5.36 -29.94
C VAL A 243 12.16 -6.54 -28.97
N ALA A 244 13.10 -7.44 -29.23
CA ALA A 244 13.41 -8.56 -28.34
C ALA A 244 13.94 -8.05 -26.99
N LEU A 245 14.86 -7.07 -26.99
CA LEU A 245 15.41 -6.46 -25.79
C LEU A 245 14.32 -5.86 -24.88
N ILE A 246 13.46 -5.00 -25.43
CA ILE A 246 12.41 -4.34 -24.63
C ILE A 246 11.34 -5.32 -24.15
N THR A 247 11.05 -6.35 -24.94
CA THR A 247 10.13 -7.43 -24.55
C THR A 247 10.70 -8.19 -23.35
N GLU A 248 11.96 -8.60 -23.45
CA GLU A 248 12.62 -9.36 -22.38
C GLU A 248 12.81 -8.53 -21.12
N PHE A 249 13.11 -7.25 -21.25
CA PHE A 249 13.16 -6.32 -20.13
C PHE A 249 11.82 -6.29 -19.36
N GLY A 250 10.68 -6.16 -20.07
CA GLY A 250 9.37 -6.15 -19.44
C GLY A 250 9.06 -7.46 -18.71
N VAL A 251 9.28 -8.60 -19.40
CA VAL A 251 9.05 -9.95 -18.86
C VAL A 251 9.89 -10.19 -17.61
N THR A 252 11.21 -10.00 -17.70
CA THR A 252 12.14 -10.25 -16.59
C THR A 252 11.85 -9.35 -15.39
N THR A 253 11.54 -8.07 -15.63
CA THR A 253 11.19 -7.12 -14.58
C THR A 253 9.91 -7.53 -13.86
N GLY A 254 8.86 -7.93 -14.59
CA GLY A 254 7.61 -8.38 -13.97
C GLY A 254 7.74 -9.67 -13.16
N GLU A 255 8.46 -10.66 -13.71
CA GLU A 255 8.72 -11.92 -13.02
C GLU A 255 9.56 -11.71 -11.75
N GLN A 256 10.60 -10.86 -11.83
CA GLN A 256 11.42 -10.53 -10.67
C GLN A 256 10.60 -9.78 -9.61
N MET A 257 9.83 -8.76 -10.03
CA MET A 257 9.00 -8.00 -9.11
C MET A 257 7.97 -8.89 -8.39
N THR A 258 7.42 -9.89 -9.07
CA THR A 258 6.48 -10.83 -8.44
C THR A 258 7.17 -11.64 -7.33
N ARG A 259 8.36 -12.16 -7.59
CA ARG A 259 9.15 -12.89 -6.58
C ARG A 259 9.54 -11.99 -5.41
N ASP A 260 10.05 -10.81 -5.71
CA ASP A 260 10.50 -9.84 -4.73
C ASP A 260 9.36 -9.35 -3.84
N TRP A 261 8.19 -9.09 -4.42
CA TRP A 261 7.02 -8.64 -3.66
C TRP A 261 6.43 -9.75 -2.78
N ARG A 262 6.52 -11.01 -3.24
CA ARG A 262 6.19 -12.18 -2.42
C ARG A 262 7.14 -12.34 -1.24
N ASP A 263 8.44 -12.19 -1.46
CA ASP A 263 9.43 -12.26 -0.38
C ASP A 263 9.27 -11.09 0.60
N PHE A 264 8.91 -9.91 0.09
CA PHE A 264 8.57 -8.76 0.90
C PHE A 264 7.30 -9.00 1.74
N TRP A 265 6.27 -9.64 1.18
CA TRP A 265 5.11 -10.08 1.97
C TRP A 265 5.52 -11.03 3.10
N MET A 266 6.36 -12.03 2.83
CA MET A 266 6.85 -12.95 3.87
C MET A 266 7.59 -12.18 4.98
N PHE A 267 8.40 -11.18 4.61
CA PHE A 267 9.06 -10.29 5.55
C PHE A 267 8.02 -9.52 6.40
N LEU A 268 7.07 -8.83 5.78
CA LEU A 268 6.03 -8.06 6.48
C LEU A 268 5.19 -8.93 7.43
N PHE A 269 4.79 -10.11 6.97
CA PHE A 269 4.06 -11.07 7.81
C PHE A 269 4.89 -11.49 9.01
N SER A 270 6.15 -11.90 8.79
CA SER A 270 7.03 -12.33 9.88
C SER A 270 7.32 -11.20 10.88
N ARG A 271 7.38 -9.95 10.40
CA ARG A 271 7.63 -8.72 11.16
C ARG A 271 6.45 -8.33 12.05
N THR A 272 5.21 -8.58 11.60
CA THR A 272 3.97 -8.05 12.22
C THR A 272 3.02 -9.12 12.77
N ARG A 273 3.50 -10.36 12.88
CA ARG A 273 2.68 -11.50 13.36
C ARG A 273 2.25 -11.34 14.82
N ASP A 274 1.12 -11.95 15.14
CA ASP A 274 0.61 -12.11 16.51
C ASP A 274 0.39 -10.79 17.29
N GLY A 275 0.26 -9.66 16.58
CA GLY A 275 0.14 -8.33 17.21
C GLY A 275 1.47 -7.79 17.76
N PHE A 276 2.59 -8.42 17.41
CA PHE A 276 3.93 -7.97 17.78
C PHE A 276 4.68 -7.39 16.59
N THR A 277 5.55 -6.44 16.91
CA THR A 277 6.62 -5.95 16.05
C THR A 277 7.87 -6.79 16.33
N VAL A 278 8.17 -7.76 15.46
CA VAL A 278 9.28 -8.72 15.59
C VAL A 278 10.56 -8.25 14.89
N THR A 279 11.66 -7.96 15.61
CA THR A 279 12.96 -7.55 15.02
C THR A 279 14.07 -8.55 15.29
N ALA A 280 15.13 -8.48 14.46
CA ALA A 280 16.36 -9.23 14.70
C ALA A 280 17.01 -8.81 16.03
N PRO A 281 17.64 -9.75 16.77
CA PRO A 281 18.35 -9.41 17.99
C PRO A 281 19.60 -8.57 17.69
N VAL A 282 19.86 -7.57 18.53
CA VAL A 282 21.05 -6.71 18.44
C VAL A 282 22.29 -7.38 19.07
N LEU A 283 22.10 -8.42 19.88
CA LEU A 283 23.17 -9.12 20.59
C LEU A 283 23.10 -10.63 20.33
N PRO A 284 24.24 -11.34 20.22
CA PRO A 284 24.27 -12.79 20.18
C PRO A 284 23.56 -13.38 21.41
N GLN A 285 22.84 -14.49 21.20
CA GLN A 285 22.15 -15.16 22.31
C GLN A 285 23.16 -15.67 23.36
N CYS A 286 24.33 -16.16 22.92
CA CYS A 286 25.34 -16.72 23.80
C CYS A 286 26.32 -15.65 24.27
N LYS A 287 26.52 -15.59 25.59
CA LYS A 287 27.73 -14.97 26.13
C LYS A 287 28.94 -15.90 25.91
N PRO A 288 30.16 -15.38 25.74
CA PRO A 288 31.37 -16.21 25.65
C PRO A 288 31.43 -17.21 26.82
N GLY A 289 31.58 -18.51 26.52
CA GLY A 289 31.67 -19.59 27.50
C GLY A 289 30.34 -20.22 27.98
N GLN A 290 29.18 -19.77 27.48
CA GLN A 290 27.89 -20.32 27.90
C GLN A 290 27.47 -21.53 27.04
N THR A 291 27.41 -22.72 27.66
CA THR A 291 27.11 -24.00 26.96
C THR A 291 25.75 -24.62 27.29
N LYS A 292 25.08 -24.19 28.37
CA LYS A 292 23.73 -24.65 28.75
C LYS A 292 22.66 -23.63 28.36
N LEU A 293 21.58 -24.11 27.74
CA LEU A 293 20.41 -23.32 27.27
C LEU A 293 20.69 -22.28 26.18
N CYS A 294 21.90 -22.29 25.57
CA CYS A 294 22.17 -21.46 24.41
C CYS A 294 21.93 -22.24 23.12
N THR A 295 21.20 -21.64 22.19
CA THR A 295 21.03 -22.19 20.84
C THR A 295 21.80 -21.31 19.87
N ALA A 296 22.23 -21.86 18.73
CA ALA A 296 22.76 -21.04 17.64
C ALA A 296 21.67 -20.17 16.96
N ARG A 297 20.40 -20.34 17.36
CA ARG A 297 19.27 -19.63 16.75
C ARG A 297 19.11 -18.24 17.39
N PRO A 298 19.03 -17.16 16.59
CA PRO A 298 18.73 -15.84 17.12
C PRO A 298 17.33 -15.83 17.74
N PHE A 299 17.21 -15.37 18.99
CA PHE A 299 15.91 -15.11 19.59
C PHE A 299 15.38 -13.78 19.07
N PRO A 300 14.24 -13.76 18.37
CA PRO A 300 13.69 -12.52 17.85
C PRO A 300 13.21 -11.63 19.00
N ARG A 301 13.34 -10.31 18.85
CA ARG A 301 12.77 -9.34 19.77
C ARG A 301 11.32 -9.09 19.37
N ALA A 302 10.37 -9.61 20.14
CA ALA A 302 8.96 -9.30 19.98
C ALA A 302 8.58 -8.10 20.86
N LYS A 303 8.23 -6.98 20.24
CA LYS A 303 7.72 -5.79 20.95
C LYS A 303 6.21 -5.76 20.86
N ALA A 304 5.52 -5.74 22.00
CA ALA A 304 4.10 -5.43 22.06
C ALA A 304 3.92 -3.94 21.72
N VAL A 305 3.11 -3.65 20.69
CA VAL A 305 2.88 -2.27 20.24
C VAL A 305 1.77 -1.62 21.06
N GLY A 306 0.71 -2.37 21.37
CA GLY A 306 -0.50 -1.82 21.98
C GLY A 306 -1.23 -0.88 21.01
N TYR A 307 -2.07 0.00 21.56
CA TYR A 307 -2.77 1.04 20.81
C TYR A 307 -2.25 2.43 21.17
N SER A 308 -2.66 3.45 20.42
CA SER A 308 -2.37 4.84 20.78
C SER A 308 -3.15 5.27 22.04
N ASP A 309 -2.64 6.26 22.77
CA ASP A 309 -3.33 6.79 23.96
C ASP A 309 -4.73 7.30 23.63
N ALA A 310 -4.92 7.92 22.46
CA ALA A 310 -6.23 8.35 21.98
C ALA A 310 -7.18 7.17 21.76
N TRP A 311 -6.68 6.04 21.26
CA TRP A 311 -7.49 4.83 21.10
C TRP A 311 -7.86 4.23 22.46
N TYR A 312 -6.91 4.14 23.40
CA TYR A 312 -7.22 3.70 24.76
C TYR A 312 -8.25 4.60 25.44
N ALA A 313 -8.16 5.92 25.25
CA ALA A 313 -9.16 6.86 25.75
C ALA A 313 -10.54 6.62 25.12
N ASN A 314 -10.60 6.38 23.80
CA ASN A 314 -11.85 6.05 23.11
C ASN A 314 -12.46 4.73 23.62
N MET A 315 -11.64 3.71 23.92
CA MET A 315 -12.13 2.42 24.43
C MET A 315 -12.90 2.59 25.76
N VAL A 316 -12.44 3.49 26.64
CA VAL A 316 -13.05 3.74 27.96
C VAL A 316 -13.94 4.99 27.98
N ALA A 317 -14.27 5.57 26.82
CA ALA A 317 -15.11 6.75 26.75
C ALA A 317 -16.59 6.45 27.09
N ASP A 318 -17.02 5.21 26.84
CA ASP A 318 -18.32 4.71 27.28
C ASP A 318 -18.28 4.25 28.74
N GLY A 319 -19.33 4.54 29.51
CA GLY A 319 -19.37 4.28 30.95
C GLY A 319 -19.33 2.80 31.32
N GLU A 320 -19.91 1.91 30.51
CA GLU A 320 -19.86 0.47 30.76
C GLU A 320 -18.47 -0.07 30.46
N ASN A 321 -17.86 0.37 29.35
CA ASN A 321 -16.49 -0.01 29.03
C ASN A 321 -15.49 0.51 30.07
N ALA A 322 -15.64 1.75 30.54
CA ALA A 322 -14.80 2.31 31.58
C ALA A 322 -14.85 1.43 32.84
N ALA A 323 -16.05 1.03 33.28
CA ALA A 323 -16.21 0.15 34.43
C ALA A 323 -15.64 -1.26 34.19
N HIS A 324 -15.81 -1.81 32.99
CA HIS A 324 -15.29 -3.13 32.63
C HIS A 324 -13.75 -3.19 32.62
N TYR A 325 -13.09 -2.17 32.08
CA TYR A 325 -11.63 -2.13 31.94
C TYR A 325 -10.90 -1.53 33.15
N LEU A 326 -11.63 -0.95 34.12
CA LEU A 326 -11.02 -0.37 35.32
C LEU A 326 -10.45 -1.48 36.22
N VAL A 327 -9.15 -1.38 36.51
CA VAL A 327 -8.51 -2.23 37.53
C VAL A 327 -8.85 -1.66 38.91
N PRO A 328 -9.39 -2.46 39.86
CA PRO A 328 -9.67 -2.00 41.22
C PRO A 328 -8.39 -1.49 41.91
N GLN A 329 -8.48 -0.39 42.67
CA GLN A 329 -7.31 0.26 43.25
C GLN A 329 -6.53 -0.69 44.18
N GLU A 330 -7.25 -1.49 44.96
CA GLU A 330 -6.73 -2.53 45.85
C GLU A 330 -5.96 -3.64 45.11
N HIS A 331 -6.20 -3.82 43.81
CA HIS A 331 -5.53 -4.79 42.94
C HIS A 331 -4.48 -4.15 42.05
N THR A 332 -4.23 -2.85 42.19
CA THR A 332 -3.15 -2.17 41.48
C THR A 332 -1.83 -2.69 42.05
N LEU A 333 -1.32 -3.75 41.45
CA LEU A 333 -0.13 -4.45 41.91
C LEU A 333 1.04 -3.45 41.97
N ASP A 334 1.70 -3.35 43.14
CA ASP A 334 2.95 -2.63 43.22
C ASP A 334 3.97 -3.26 42.25
N LYS A 335 4.99 -2.50 41.82
CA LYS A 335 5.98 -2.98 40.83
C LYS A 335 6.64 -4.29 41.28
N THR A 336 6.78 -4.50 42.58
CA THR A 336 7.37 -5.68 43.22
C THR A 336 6.50 -6.93 43.02
N THR A 337 5.19 -6.78 43.18
CA THR A 337 4.18 -7.84 43.08
C THR A 337 3.92 -8.21 41.62
N VAL A 338 3.91 -7.24 40.70
CA VAL A 338 3.89 -7.52 39.24
C VAL A 338 5.09 -8.36 38.81
N ALA A 339 6.28 -8.04 39.33
CA ALA A 339 7.50 -8.78 38.99
C ALA A 339 7.50 -10.20 39.56
N ALA A 340 6.93 -10.41 40.75
CA ALA A 340 6.74 -11.73 41.35
C ALA A 340 5.73 -12.58 40.57
N ASN A 341 4.56 -12.03 40.21
CA ASN A 341 3.53 -12.74 39.46
C ASN A 341 4.01 -13.12 38.04
N ARG A 342 4.71 -12.21 37.34
CA ARG A 342 5.31 -12.52 36.03
C ARG A 342 6.38 -13.62 36.09
N ARG A 343 7.06 -13.80 37.24
CA ARG A 343 7.98 -14.94 37.42
C ARG A 343 7.21 -16.25 37.60
N GLN A 344 6.06 -16.20 38.27
CA GLN A 344 5.21 -17.36 38.53
C GLN A 344 4.49 -17.82 37.25
N GLU A 345 3.94 -16.90 36.45
CA GLU A 345 3.36 -17.19 35.12
C GLU A 345 4.36 -17.87 34.19
N ARG A 346 5.59 -17.35 34.11
CA ARG A 346 6.68 -17.96 33.33
C ARG A 346 7.13 -19.35 33.83
N GLY A 347 6.76 -19.71 35.05
CA GLY A 347 6.98 -21.05 35.62
C GLY A 347 5.86 -22.03 35.27
N MET A 348 4.64 -21.53 35.04
CA MET A 348 3.47 -22.32 34.65
C MET A 348 3.49 -22.67 33.16
N ASP A 349 3.99 -21.79 32.28
CA ASP A 349 4.20 -22.07 30.85
C ASP A 349 5.33 -23.09 30.55
N LYS A 350 5.94 -23.65 31.60
CA LYS A 350 7.03 -24.65 31.50
C LYS A 350 6.65 -26.05 32.01
N GLN A 351 5.39 -26.24 32.42
CA GLN A 351 4.77 -27.57 32.59
C GLN A 351 3.98 -27.91 31.34
#